data_AF-A0A0U1PY21-F1
#
_entry.id   AF-A0A0U1PY21-F1
#
_cell.length_a   1.000
_cell.length_b   1.000
_cell.length_c   1.000
_cell.angle_alpha   90.00
_cell.angle_beta   90.00
_cell.angle_gamma   90.00
#
_symmetry.space_group_name_H-M   'P 1'
#
loop_
_entity.id
_entity.type
_entity.pdbx_description
1 polymer ?
#
loop_
_entity_poly.entity_id
_entity_poly.type
_entity_poly.pdbx_seq_one_letter_code
_entity_poly.pdbx_strand_id
1 'polypeptide(L)'
;MSYSRPHARKKGLPRIVSAFRNSCNGFVAVWEEPAFRQEVLLAAVLVPAACFVGRSWLEVCVLIGMVVFVLVTEILNSAVEAVVDRVGPEWHALSKSAKDMGSAAVLLALCLCGLTWAWALYERFLA
;
A
#
# COMPACT_ATOMS: atom_id res chain seq x y z
N MET A 1 -24.70 19.71 -27.73
CA MET A 1 -23.59 19.06 -26.99
C MET A 1 -23.90 19.18 -25.50
N SER A 2 -24.42 18.13 -24.86
CA SER A 2 -24.95 18.20 -23.49
C SER A 2 -23.81 18.08 -22.48
N TYR A 3 -23.62 19.10 -21.64
CA TYR A 3 -22.64 19.14 -20.56
C TYR A 3 -23.08 18.14 -19.47
N SER A 4 -22.28 17.09 -19.24
CA SER A 4 -22.56 16.07 -18.23
C SER A 4 -22.67 16.69 -16.82
N ARG A 5 -23.71 16.25 -16.10
CA ARG A 5 -24.20 16.80 -14.82
C ARG A 5 -23.12 16.86 -13.73
N PRO A 6 -23.13 17.88 -12.84
CA PRO A 6 -22.34 17.84 -11.61
C PRO A 6 -22.84 16.65 -10.78
N HIS A 7 -21.95 15.75 -10.38
CA HIS A 7 -22.30 14.68 -9.46
C HIS A 7 -22.78 15.35 -8.16
N ALA A 8 -24.07 15.22 -7.84
CA ALA A 8 -24.62 15.79 -6.62
C ALA A 8 -23.81 15.26 -5.42
N ARG A 9 -23.06 16.16 -4.77
CA ARG A 9 -22.20 15.83 -3.64
C ARG A 9 -23.07 15.26 -2.52
N LYS A 10 -23.04 13.93 -2.33
CA LYS A 10 -23.76 13.28 -1.22
C LYS A 10 -23.29 13.93 0.09
N LYS A 11 -24.22 14.45 0.90
CA LYS A 11 -23.94 15.08 2.20
C LYS A 11 -24.31 14.11 3.33
N GLY A 12 -23.63 14.20 4.47
CA GLY A 12 -23.93 13.40 5.67
C GLY A 12 -23.54 11.92 5.58
N LEU A 13 -24.27 11.06 6.30
CA LEU A 13 -24.02 9.60 6.40
C LEU A 13 -23.89 8.88 5.04
N PRO A 14 -24.71 9.18 4.01
CA PRO A 14 -24.56 8.57 2.69
C PRO A 14 -23.19 8.79 2.05
N ARG A 15 -22.49 9.89 2.38
CA ARG A 15 -21.13 10.17 1.90
C ARG A 15 -20.13 9.22 2.53
N ILE A 16 -20.22 9.01 3.85
CA ILE A 16 -19.31 8.16 4.63
C ILE A 16 -19.43 6.72 4.13
N VAL A 17 -20.66 6.21 3.98
CA VAL A 17 -20.90 4.87 3.43
C VAL A 17 -20.34 4.73 2.01
N SER A 18 -20.52 5.75 1.15
CA SER A 18 -19.95 5.71 -0.19
C SER A 18 -18.42 5.75 -0.21
N ALA A 19 -17.80 6.50 0.69
CA ALA A 19 -16.34 6.56 0.81
C ALA A 19 -15.77 5.22 1.32
N PHE A 20 -16.39 4.63 2.33
CA PHE A 20 -16.02 3.30 2.83
C PHE A 20 -16.13 2.23 1.73
N ARG A 21 -17.24 2.22 0.97
CA ARG A 21 -17.40 1.30 -0.16
C ARG A 21 -16.31 1.52 -1.22
N ASN A 22 -15.96 2.77 -1.52
CA ASN A 22 -14.88 3.05 -2.46
C ASN A 22 -13.53 2.53 -1.95
N SER A 23 -13.25 2.64 -0.65
CA SER A 23 -12.06 2.04 -0.03
C SER A 23 -12.05 0.52 -0.15
N CYS A 24 -13.16 -0.15 0.16
CA CYS A 24 -13.29 -1.61 -0.02
C CYS A 24 -13.08 -2.04 -1.47
N ASN A 25 -13.66 -1.32 -2.43
CA ASN A 25 -13.45 -1.59 -3.85
C ASN A 25 -11.98 -1.42 -4.26
N GLY A 26 -11.26 -0.46 -3.66
CA GLY A 26 -9.81 -0.30 -3.87
C GLY A 26 -9.02 -1.53 -3.40
N PHE A 27 -9.35 -2.06 -2.22
CA PHE A 27 -8.73 -3.30 -1.73
C PHE A 27 -9.05 -4.52 -2.60
N VAL A 28 -10.27 -4.62 -3.13
CA VAL A 28 -10.64 -5.68 -4.08
C VAL A 28 -9.85 -5.54 -5.39
N ALA A 29 -9.67 -4.31 -5.89
CA ALA A 29 -8.94 -4.07 -7.13
C ALA A 29 -7.46 -4.46 -7.03
N VAL A 30 -6.78 -4.04 -5.95
CA VAL A 30 -5.36 -4.38 -5.73
C VAL A 30 -5.15 -5.85 -5.38
N TRP A 31 -6.17 -6.56 -4.90
CA TRP A 31 -6.06 -7.99 -4.56
C TRP A 31 -5.71 -8.89 -5.75
N GLU A 32 -6.01 -8.43 -6.97
CA GLU A 32 -5.65 -9.14 -8.19
C GLU A 32 -4.13 -9.16 -8.41
N GLU A 33 -3.40 -8.19 -7.85
CA GLU A 33 -1.94 -8.09 -7.95
C GLU A 33 -1.24 -9.19 -7.15
N PRO A 34 -0.44 -10.05 -7.79
CA PRO A 34 0.30 -11.11 -7.10
C PRO A 34 1.24 -10.59 -6.02
N ALA A 35 1.91 -9.46 -6.26
CA ALA A 35 2.83 -8.83 -5.33
C ALA A 35 2.10 -8.40 -4.05
N PHE A 36 0.96 -7.70 -4.18
CA PHE A 36 0.13 -7.33 -3.05
C PHE A 36 -0.31 -8.54 -2.19
N ARG A 37 -0.70 -9.66 -2.80
CA ARG A 37 -1.05 -10.88 -2.05
C ARG A 37 0.13 -11.45 -1.27
N GLN A 38 1.34 -11.39 -1.82
CA GLN A 38 2.55 -11.82 -1.11
C GLN A 38 2.85 -10.92 0.08
N GLU A 39 2.73 -9.60 -0.10
CA GLU A 39 2.91 -8.64 0.99
C GLU A 39 1.86 -8.78 2.09
N VAL A 40 0.60 -9.04 1.75
CA VAL A 40 -0.44 -9.32 2.74
C VAL A 40 -0.14 -10.60 3.52
N LEU A 41 0.36 -11.65 2.86
CA LEU A 41 0.76 -12.88 3.54
C LEU A 41 1.93 -12.62 4.51
N LEU A 42 2.92 -11.82 4.09
CA LEU A 42 4.00 -11.37 4.97
C LEU A 42 3.46 -10.54 6.13
N ALA A 43 2.51 -9.63 5.87
CA ALA A 43 1.89 -8.82 6.91
C ALA A 43 1.12 -9.66 7.93
N ALA A 44 0.44 -10.73 7.49
CA ALA A 44 -0.25 -11.66 8.38
C ALA A 44 0.70 -12.37 9.37
N VAL A 45 1.98 -12.50 9.03
CA VAL A 45 3.02 -13.06 9.91
C VAL A 45 3.70 -11.97 10.74
N LEU A 46 4.10 -10.87 10.10
CA LEU A 46 4.89 -9.81 10.73
C LEU A 46 4.06 -8.99 11.73
N VAL A 47 2.78 -8.73 11.48
CA VAL A 47 1.95 -7.94 12.41
C VAL A 47 1.80 -8.64 13.76
N PRO A 48 1.44 -9.94 13.86
CA PRO A 48 1.47 -10.65 15.13
C PRO A 48 2.88 -10.76 15.74
N ALA A 49 3.90 -11.00 14.90
CA ALA A 49 5.28 -11.09 15.38
C ALA A 49 5.79 -9.77 15.98
N ALA A 50 5.28 -8.62 15.55
CA ALA A 50 5.65 -7.31 16.10
C ALA A 50 5.36 -7.22 17.60
N CYS A 51 4.23 -7.80 18.05
CA CYS A 51 3.86 -7.86 19.46
C CYS A 51 4.80 -8.72 20.32
N PHE A 52 5.53 -9.66 19.70
CA PHE A 52 6.50 -10.51 20.37
C PHE A 52 7.92 -9.92 20.34
N VAL A 53 8.27 -9.24 19.25
CA VAL A 53 9.60 -8.65 19.03
C VAL A 53 9.76 -7.32 19.76
N GLY A 54 8.77 -6.43 19.67
CA GLY A 54 8.83 -5.09 20.27
C GLY A 54 8.84 -5.15 21.81
N ARG A 55 9.69 -4.33 22.45
CA ARG A 55 9.82 -4.23 23.91
C ARG A 55 8.89 -3.16 24.51
N SER A 56 8.46 -2.21 23.70
CA SER A 56 7.57 -1.12 24.09
C SER A 56 6.39 -0.98 23.12
N TRP A 57 5.31 -0.33 23.56
CA TRP A 57 4.16 -0.04 22.69
C TRP A 57 4.59 0.74 21.44
N LEU A 58 5.57 1.64 21.57
CA LEU A 58 6.08 2.43 20.47
C LEU A 58 6.82 1.56 19.44
N GLU A 59 7.68 0.65 19.89
CA GLU A 59 8.37 -0.30 19.00
C GLU A 59 7.37 -1.20 18.25
N VAL A 60 6.36 -1.71 18.95
CA VAL A 60 5.29 -2.52 18.31
C VAL A 60 4.56 -1.69 17.25
N CYS A 61 4.17 -0.45 17.57
CA CYS A 61 3.53 0.45 16.61
C CYS A 61 4.42 0.76 15.40
N VAL A 62 5.73 0.94 15.60
CA VAL A 62 6.68 1.19 14.51
C VAL A 62 6.81 -0.04 13.60
N LEU A 63 6.95 -1.24 14.17
CA LEU A 63 7.06 -2.49 13.41
C LEU A 63 5.81 -2.77 12.58
N ILE A 64 4.62 -2.64 13.18
CA ILE A 64 3.35 -2.75 12.46
C ILE A 64 3.23 -1.63 11.42
N GLY A 65 3.59 -0.41 11.78
CA GLY A 65 3.55 0.76 10.90
C GLY A 65 4.39 0.57 9.64
N MET A 66 5.58 -0.02 9.74
CA MET A 66 6.42 -0.30 8.58
C MET A 66 5.81 -1.35 7.64
N VAL A 67 5.17 -2.38 8.17
CA VAL A 67 4.46 -3.38 7.36
C VAL A 67 3.27 -2.74 6.64
N VAL A 68 2.49 -1.91 7.34
CA VAL A 68 1.39 -1.17 6.73
C VAL A 68 1.89 -0.18 5.68
N PHE A 69 3.05 0.45 5.90
CA PHE A 69 3.65 1.38 4.94
C PHE A 69 3.99 0.70 3.61
N VAL A 70 4.54 -0.53 3.66
CA VAL A 70 4.78 -1.35 2.46
C VAL A 70 3.48 -1.58 1.67
N LEU A 71 2.41 -2.03 2.34
CA LEU A 71 1.10 -2.22 1.69
C LEU A 71 0.54 -0.93 1.09
N VAL A 72 0.72 0.21 1.76
CA VAL A 72 0.31 1.52 1.23
C VAL A 72 1.09 1.85 -0.04
N THR A 73 2.41 1.63 -0.07
CA THR A 73 3.21 1.91 -1.25
C THR A 73 2.85 1.01 -2.44
N GLU A 74 2.50 -0.25 -2.19
CA GLU A 74 2.09 -1.19 -3.24
C GLU A 74 0.71 -0.84 -3.83
N ILE A 75 -0.24 -0.42 -2.98
CA ILE A 75 -1.54 0.12 -3.43
C ILE A 75 -1.34 1.36 -4.30
N LEU A 76 -0.43 2.26 -3.91
CA LEU A 76 -0.13 3.46 -4.68
C LEU A 76 0.57 3.12 -6.01
N ASN A 77 1.50 2.16 -6.01
CA ASN A 77 2.14 1.66 -7.23
C ASN A 77 1.09 1.10 -8.20
N SER A 78 0.22 0.22 -7.72
CA SER A 78 -0.87 -0.38 -8.51
C SER A 78 -1.84 0.68 -9.06
N ALA A 79 -2.12 1.73 -8.28
CA ALA A 79 -2.95 2.84 -8.75
C ALA A 79 -2.28 3.64 -9.89
N VAL A 80 -0.95 3.86 -9.81
CA VAL A 80 -0.18 4.47 -10.90
C VAL A 80 -0.20 3.58 -12.13
N GLU A 81 0.03 2.29 -11.97
CA GLU A 81 -0.01 1.31 -13.08
C GLU A 81 -1.37 1.31 -13.78
N ALA A 82 -2.48 1.28 -13.03
CA ALA A 82 -3.83 1.34 -13.58
C ALA A 82 -4.11 2.63 -14.37
N VAL A 83 -3.55 3.77 -13.93
CA VAL A 83 -3.67 5.05 -14.66
C VAL A 83 -2.82 5.01 -15.94
N VAL A 84 -1.61 4.48 -15.86
CA VAL A 84 -0.69 4.38 -17.01
C VAL A 84 -1.25 3.44 -18.08
N ASP A 85 -1.79 2.29 -17.69
CA ASP A 85 -2.33 1.27 -18.59
C ASP A 85 -3.60 1.72 -19.32
N ARG A 86 -4.32 2.70 -18.74
CA ARG A 86 -5.47 3.33 -19.39
C ARG A 86 -5.08 4.17 -20.61
N VAL A 87 -3.85 4.71 -20.68
CA VAL A 87 -3.44 5.67 -21.73
C VAL A 87 -3.27 4.99 -23.10
N GLY A 88 -3.03 3.68 -23.15
CA GLY A 88 -2.96 2.89 -24.38
C GLY A 88 -1.85 1.83 -24.33
N PRO A 89 -1.92 0.79 -25.17
CA PRO A 89 -0.94 -0.32 -25.19
C PRO A 89 0.37 0.04 -25.90
N GLU A 90 0.41 1.20 -26.56
CA GLU A 90 1.59 1.67 -27.28
C GLU A 90 2.69 2.14 -26.33
N TRP A 91 3.90 1.64 -26.58
CA TRP A 91 5.02 1.90 -25.69
C TRP A 91 5.37 3.39 -25.68
N HIS A 92 5.37 3.98 -24.48
CA HIS A 92 5.81 5.35 -24.24
C HIS A 92 6.88 5.38 -23.14
N ALA A 93 7.97 6.10 -23.41
CA ALA A 93 9.06 6.25 -22.45
C ALA A 93 8.61 6.82 -21.10
N LEU A 94 7.62 7.73 -21.11
CA LEU A 94 7.03 8.30 -19.89
C LEU A 94 6.21 7.27 -19.10
N SER A 95 5.45 6.41 -19.78
CA SER A 95 4.70 5.32 -19.15
C SER A 95 5.63 4.34 -18.45
N LYS A 96 6.72 3.96 -19.12
CA LYS A 96 7.77 3.12 -18.51
C LYS A 96 8.38 3.81 -17.28
N SER A 97 8.78 5.07 -17.41
CA SER A 97 9.37 5.82 -16.30
C SER A 97 8.44 5.95 -15.09
N ALA A 98 7.13 6.15 -15.31
CA ALA A 98 6.15 6.21 -14.24
C ALA A 98 6.05 4.89 -13.46
N LYS A 99 6.03 3.76 -14.17
CA LYS A 99 6.04 2.42 -13.55
C LYS A 99 7.34 2.14 -12.79
N ASP A 100 8.49 2.48 -13.39
CA ASP A 100 9.80 2.30 -12.75
C ASP A 100 9.90 3.09 -11.43
N MET A 101 9.37 4.32 -11.40
CA MET A 101 9.32 5.14 -10.17
C MET A 101 8.39 4.56 -9.10
N GLY A 102 7.23 4.02 -9.50
CA GLY A 102 6.31 3.35 -8.59
C GLY A 102 6.95 2.13 -7.94
N SER A 103 7.57 1.26 -8.74
CA SER A 103 8.32 0.09 -8.24
C SER A 103 9.50 0.49 -7.34
N ALA A 104 10.21 1.58 -7.66
CA ALA A 104 11.29 2.10 -6.82
C ALA A 104 10.79 2.55 -5.44
N ALA A 105 9.58 3.13 -5.35
CA ALA A 105 8.98 3.51 -4.08
C ALA A 105 8.67 2.28 -3.20
N VAL A 106 8.12 1.22 -3.79
CA VAL A 106 7.87 -0.06 -3.10
C VAL A 106 9.19 -0.67 -2.59
N LEU A 107 10.23 -0.69 -3.43
CA LEU A 107 11.55 -1.18 -3.02
C LEU A 107 12.12 -0.41 -1.83
N LEU A 108 12.01 0.93 -1.82
CA LEU A 108 12.47 1.73 -0.69
C LEU A 108 11.68 1.45 0.59
N ALA A 109 10.37 1.24 0.49
CA ALA A 109 9.53 0.86 1.63
C ALA A 109 9.92 -0.52 2.18
N LEU A 110 10.14 -1.51 1.31
CA LEU A 110 10.61 -2.84 1.68
C LEU A 110 11.98 -2.78 2.37
N CYS A 111 12.93 -2.01 1.83
CA CYS A 111 14.24 -1.81 2.45
C CYS A 111 14.12 -1.19 3.85
N LEU A 112 13.34 -0.12 3.99
CA LEU A 112 13.14 0.54 5.28
C LEU A 112 12.47 -0.38 6.31
N CYS A 113 11.45 -1.12 5.88
CA CYS A 113 10.76 -2.12 6.70
C CYS A 113 11.73 -3.22 7.15
N GLY A 114 12.48 -3.81 6.20
CA GLY A 114 13.46 -4.85 6.47
C GLY A 114 14.57 -4.42 7.42
N LEU A 115 15.12 -3.21 7.24
CA LEU A 115 16.14 -2.66 8.13
C LEU A 115 15.61 -2.44 9.54
N THR A 116 14.40 -1.91 9.67
CA THR A 116 13.75 -1.66 10.97
C THR A 116 13.49 -2.98 11.71
N TRP A 117 13.00 -4.00 10.99
CA TRP A 117 12.77 -5.34 11.54
C TRP A 117 14.08 -6.04 11.91
N ALA A 118 15.10 -5.98 11.05
CA ALA A 118 16.41 -6.55 11.33
C ALA A 118 17.02 -5.95 12.59
N TRP A 119 16.92 -4.61 12.75
CA TRP A 119 17.39 -3.93 13.94
C TRP A 119 16.62 -4.34 15.20
N ALA A 120 15.29 -4.39 15.14
CA ALA A 120 14.47 -4.83 16.27
C ALA A 120 14.75 -6.28 16.69
N LEU A 121 15.01 -7.17 15.73
CA LEU A 121 15.42 -8.56 16.01
C LEU A 121 16.82 -8.64 16.63
N TYR A 122 17.77 -7.85 16.13
CA TYR A 122 19.11 -7.74 16.71
C TYR A 122 19.02 -7.30 18.17
N GLU A 123 18.29 -6.21 18.44
CA GLU A 123 18.02 -5.75 19.80
C GLU A 123 17.35 -6.84 20.63
N ARG A 124 16.34 -7.55 20.10
CA ARG A 124 15.59 -8.56 20.87
C ARG A 124 16.44 -9.76 21.31
N PHE A 125 17.36 -10.22 20.48
CA PHE A 125 18.03 -11.52 20.67
C PHE A 125 19.55 -11.47 20.86
N LEU A 126 20.21 -10.40 20.42
CA LEU A 126 21.66 -10.30 20.36
C LEU A 126 22.26 -9.17 21.22
N ALA A 127 21.44 -8.19 21.63
CA ALA A 127 21.82 -7.10 22.53
C ALA A 127 21.20 -7.27 23.93
#